data_AF-A0A7G9RWB6-F1
#
_entry.id   AF-A0A7G9RWB6-F1
#
_cell.length_a   1.000
_cell.length_b   1.000
_cell.length_c   1.000
_cell.angle_alpha   90.00
_cell.angle_beta   90.00
_cell.angle_gamma   90.00
#
_symmetry.space_group_name_H-M   'P 1'
#
loop_
_entity.id
_entity.type
_entity.pdbx_description
1 polymer ?
#
loop_
_entity_poly.entity_id
_entity_poly.type
_entity_poly.pdbx_seq_one_letter_code
_entity_poly.pdbx_strand_id
1 'polypeptide(L)'
;MKKLITIILEVILILACVGYAGSKFGVKSLDSVDTMMVSLKSQIESEITESISQVEYLVPVEHQEEFSKVIESVGKSDQVDAMINKYSQSFLKDVASKNGATMDINAEVDQFISDNETEIKASMGNNVPEEVKSQVITEMRTKIDFEKHYKDVVEYTQKKLSPGQMEALDTVNELIVNSESYPMIAAATIAASLVLIILINIKNRFGIGYIGTALVISGITCFGLSLIMPSFVESSLVRIPFEIDASQIPYAMLKNYGYIYGGIGLVLVIISSVMSRYEVVDA
;
A
#
# COMPACT_ATOMS: atom_id res chain seq x y z
N MET A 1 22.25 27.32 26.78
CA MET A 1 22.59 26.28 25.78
C MET A 1 21.85 24.96 26.01
N LYS A 2 21.96 24.31 27.19
CA LYS A 2 21.26 23.03 27.48
C LYS A 2 19.74 23.04 27.21
N LYS A 3 19.03 24.08 27.67
CA LYS A 3 17.57 24.24 27.44
C LYS A 3 17.21 24.28 25.94
N LEU A 4 17.97 25.00 25.13
CA LEU A 4 17.76 25.10 23.69
C LEU A 4 17.95 23.73 23.01
N ILE A 5 18.99 22.99 23.40
CA ILE A 5 19.25 21.64 22.88
C ILE A 5 18.11 20.68 23.27
N THR A 6 17.59 20.77 24.50
CA THR A 6 16.45 19.95 24.94
C THR A 6 15.19 20.25 24.12
N ILE A 7 14.87 21.52 23.85
CA ILE A 7 13.72 21.90 23.00
C ILE A 7 13.88 21.34 21.58
N ILE A 8 15.09 21.42 21.00
CA ILE A 8 15.36 20.84 19.68
C ILE A 8 15.12 19.33 19.70
N LEU A 9 15.59 18.63 20.73
CA LEU A 9 15.37 17.18 20.87
C LEU A 9 13.90 16.82 21.08
N GLU A 10 13.11 17.66 21.75
CA GLU A 10 11.66 17.47 21.86
C GLU A 10 10.97 17.58 20.50
N VAL A 11 11.33 18.59 19.70
CA VAL A 11 10.78 18.75 18.34
C VAL A 11 11.14 17.54 17.47
N ILE A 12 12.40 17.08 17.54
CA ILE A 12 12.83 15.87 16.82
C ILE A 12 12.04 14.65 17.29
N LEU A 13 11.84 14.49 18.60
CA LEU A 13 11.07 13.39 19.16
C LEU A 13 9.61 13.42 18.69
N ILE A 14 8.98 14.60 18.67
CA ILE A 14 7.61 14.77 18.17
C ILE A 14 7.51 14.36 16.70
N LEU A 15 8.40 14.88 15.86
CA LEU A 15 8.43 14.56 14.43
C LEU A 15 8.69 13.07 14.18
N ALA A 16 9.58 12.46 14.97
CA ALA A 16 9.90 11.04 14.85
C ALA A 16 8.73 10.14 15.30
N CYS A 17 8.01 10.50 16.36
CA CYS A 17 6.81 9.78 16.80
C CYS A 17 5.67 9.87 15.77
N VAL A 18 5.42 11.07 15.25
CA VAL A 18 4.40 11.28 14.20
C VAL A 18 4.80 10.56 12.91
N GLY A 19 6.07 10.66 12.51
CA GLY A 19 6.61 9.97 11.34
C GLY A 19 6.60 8.44 11.49
N TYR A 20 6.84 7.90 12.68
CA TYR A 20 6.72 6.48 12.96
C TYR A 20 5.26 6.00 12.81
N ALA A 21 4.31 6.70 13.44
CA ALA A 21 2.89 6.37 13.32
C ALA A 21 2.39 6.52 11.87
N GLY A 22 2.81 7.58 11.17
CA GLY A 22 2.47 7.84 9.78
C GLY A 22 3.04 6.80 8.81
N SER A 23 4.31 6.41 8.97
CA SER A 23 4.92 5.36 8.14
C SER A 23 4.28 3.99 8.37
N LYS A 24 3.98 3.63 9.62
CA LYS A 24 3.23 2.39 9.93
C LYS A 24 1.82 2.41 9.36
N PHE A 25 1.13 3.55 9.45
CA PHE A 25 -0.17 3.74 8.82
C PHE A 25 -0.09 3.61 7.29
N GLY A 26 0.91 4.23 6.65
CA GLY A 26 1.13 4.14 5.21
C GLY A 26 1.38 2.70 4.75
N VAL A 27 2.31 2.00 5.42
CA VAL A 27 2.58 0.57 5.14
C VAL A 27 1.33 -0.29 5.34
N LYS A 28 0.59 -0.09 6.42
CA LYS A 28 -0.64 -0.86 6.66
C LYS A 28 -1.74 -0.54 5.66
N SER A 29 -1.79 0.70 5.17
CA SER A 29 -2.73 1.10 4.12
C SER A 29 -2.38 0.45 2.78
N LEU A 30 -1.09 0.26 2.49
CA LEU A 30 -0.61 -0.48 1.30
C LEU A 30 -1.05 -1.95 1.33
N ASP A 31 -1.01 -2.63 2.47
CA ASP A 31 -1.56 -3.99 2.59
C ASP A 31 -3.06 -4.04 2.24
N SER A 32 -3.77 -2.93 2.46
CA SER A 32 -5.19 -2.81 2.13
C SER A 32 -5.40 -2.34 0.69
N VAL A 33 -4.36 -1.89 -0.04
CA VAL A 33 -4.48 -1.45 -1.44
C VAL A 33 -4.86 -2.61 -2.36
N ASP A 34 -4.46 -3.84 -2.00
CA ASP A 34 -4.86 -5.07 -2.69
C ASP A 34 -6.39 -5.21 -2.76
N THR A 35 -7.11 -4.75 -1.73
CA THR A 35 -8.58 -4.67 -1.69
C THR A 35 -9.17 -3.37 -2.27
N MET A 36 -8.36 -2.33 -2.47
CA MET A 36 -8.84 -1.01 -2.92
C MET A 36 -8.81 -0.83 -4.44
N MET A 37 -8.14 -1.71 -5.20
CA MET A 37 -8.03 -1.58 -6.66
C MET A 37 -9.11 -2.34 -7.46
N VAL A 38 -10.33 -2.44 -6.92
CA VAL A 38 -11.46 -3.19 -7.53
C VAL A 38 -11.74 -2.79 -8.99
N SER A 39 -11.53 -1.53 -9.30
CA SER A 39 -11.80 -0.92 -10.61
C SER A 39 -10.62 -1.00 -11.57
N LEU A 40 -9.38 -0.96 -11.08
CA LEU A 40 -8.22 -1.33 -11.90
C LEU A 40 -8.28 -2.82 -12.23
N LYS A 41 -8.66 -3.65 -11.25
CA LYS A 41 -8.92 -5.08 -11.43
C LYS A 41 -9.95 -5.29 -12.54
N SER A 42 -11.08 -4.60 -12.51
CA SER A 42 -12.08 -4.67 -13.59
C SER A 42 -11.56 -4.22 -14.97
N GLN A 43 -10.69 -3.21 -15.04
CA GLN A 43 -10.06 -2.81 -16.31
C GLN A 43 -9.07 -3.86 -16.83
N ILE A 44 -8.24 -4.42 -15.94
CA ILE A 44 -7.31 -5.50 -16.26
C ILE A 44 -8.07 -6.75 -16.71
N GLU A 45 -9.13 -7.14 -16.00
CA GLU A 45 -10.02 -8.24 -16.37
C GLU A 45 -10.63 -8.02 -17.77
N SER A 46 -11.08 -6.80 -18.08
CA SER A 46 -11.61 -6.44 -19.40
C SER A 46 -10.57 -6.55 -20.51
N GLU A 47 -9.35 -6.06 -20.30
CA GLU A 47 -8.26 -6.09 -21.29
C GLU A 47 -7.72 -7.52 -21.49
N ILE A 48 -7.65 -8.33 -20.42
CA ILE A 48 -7.34 -9.77 -20.52
C ILE A 48 -8.42 -10.48 -21.34
N THR A 49 -9.70 -10.19 -21.05
CA THR A 49 -10.84 -10.75 -21.80
C THR A 49 -10.76 -10.37 -23.27
N GLU A 50 -10.46 -9.11 -23.60
CA GLU A 50 -10.33 -8.63 -24.97
C GLU A 50 -9.13 -9.28 -25.69
N SER A 51 -7.99 -9.42 -25.00
CA SER A 51 -6.78 -10.07 -25.55
C SER A 51 -6.99 -11.55 -25.85
N ILE A 52 -7.70 -12.28 -24.98
CA ILE A 52 -8.04 -13.69 -25.23
C ILE A 52 -9.14 -13.80 -26.31
N SER A 53 -10.05 -12.82 -26.42
CA SER A 53 -11.04 -12.79 -27.50
C SER A 53 -10.39 -12.67 -28.89
N GLN A 54 -9.15 -12.16 -28.98
CA GLN A 54 -8.42 -12.11 -30.26
C GLN A 54 -8.08 -13.48 -30.84
N VAL A 55 -8.15 -14.58 -30.07
CA VAL A 55 -7.94 -15.95 -30.59
C VAL A 55 -9.26 -16.68 -30.92
N GLU A 56 -10.41 -16.01 -30.76
CA GLU A 56 -11.75 -16.58 -31.03
C GLU A 56 -11.96 -17.00 -32.50
N TYR A 57 -11.18 -16.45 -33.43
CA TYR A 57 -11.21 -16.84 -34.85
C TYR A 57 -10.67 -18.27 -35.12
N LEU A 58 -9.94 -18.85 -34.17
CA LEU A 58 -9.40 -20.21 -34.28
C LEU A 58 -10.41 -21.27 -33.86
N VAL A 59 -11.45 -20.84 -33.15
CA VAL A 59 -12.49 -21.73 -32.64
C VAL A 59 -13.55 -21.87 -33.72
N PRO A 60 -13.94 -23.11 -34.09
CA PRO A 60 -15.04 -23.33 -35.02
C PRO A 60 -16.28 -22.54 -34.57
N VAL A 61 -17.00 -21.93 -35.51
CA VAL A 61 -18.17 -21.07 -35.24
C VAL A 61 -19.19 -21.75 -34.31
N GLU A 62 -19.30 -23.08 -34.42
CA GLU A 62 -20.15 -23.96 -33.63
C GLU A 62 -19.83 -23.96 -32.12
N HIS A 63 -18.60 -23.59 -31.75
CA HIS A 63 -18.08 -23.62 -30.38
C HIS A 63 -17.68 -22.23 -29.85
N GLN A 64 -17.91 -21.16 -30.62
CA GLN A 64 -17.57 -19.80 -30.19
C GLN A 64 -18.32 -19.41 -28.90
N GLU A 65 -19.59 -19.76 -28.78
CA GLU A 65 -20.38 -19.43 -27.57
C GLU A 65 -19.90 -20.18 -26.32
N GLU A 66 -19.40 -21.41 -26.47
CA GLU A 66 -18.75 -22.16 -25.38
C GLU A 66 -17.39 -21.54 -25.04
N PHE A 67 -16.63 -21.13 -26.05
CA PHE A 67 -15.34 -20.47 -25.87
C PHE A 67 -15.46 -19.11 -25.18
N SER A 68 -16.42 -18.25 -25.55
CA SER A 68 -16.62 -16.96 -24.86
C SER A 68 -16.98 -17.17 -23.38
N LYS A 69 -17.72 -18.23 -23.03
CA LYS A 69 -18.01 -18.60 -21.63
C LYS A 69 -16.76 -19.06 -20.88
N VAL A 70 -15.85 -19.76 -21.55
CA VAL A 70 -14.55 -20.13 -20.97
C VAL A 70 -13.71 -18.88 -20.69
N ILE A 71 -13.61 -17.95 -21.64
CA ILE A 71 -12.88 -16.69 -21.47
C ILE A 71 -13.42 -15.92 -20.27
N GLU A 72 -14.75 -15.79 -20.18
CA GLU A 72 -15.40 -15.09 -19.08
C GLU A 72 -15.20 -15.78 -17.72
N SER A 73 -15.10 -17.13 -17.71
CA SER A 73 -14.81 -17.90 -16.49
C SER A 73 -13.35 -17.79 -16.05
N VAL A 74 -12.40 -17.78 -17.01
CA VAL A 74 -10.97 -17.66 -16.75
C VAL A 74 -10.67 -16.27 -16.21
N GLY A 75 -11.22 -15.22 -16.84
CA GLY A 75 -11.06 -13.83 -16.41
C GLY A 75 -11.65 -13.51 -15.02
N LYS A 76 -12.57 -14.34 -14.52
CA LYS A 76 -13.21 -14.19 -13.19
C LYS A 76 -12.78 -15.27 -12.18
N SER A 77 -11.70 -15.99 -12.46
CA SER A 77 -11.24 -17.06 -11.57
C SER A 77 -10.54 -16.52 -10.32
N ASP A 78 -10.68 -17.20 -9.18
CA ASP A 78 -9.99 -16.86 -7.92
C ASP A 78 -8.46 -16.79 -8.07
N GLN A 79 -7.91 -17.45 -9.09
CA GLN A 79 -6.49 -17.42 -9.38
C GLN A 79 -6.07 -16.17 -10.18
N VAL A 80 -6.91 -15.67 -11.10
CA VAL A 80 -6.70 -14.35 -11.72
C VAL A 80 -6.81 -13.26 -10.67
N ASP A 81 -7.73 -13.40 -9.70
CA ASP A 81 -7.82 -12.53 -8.53
C ASP A 81 -6.52 -12.54 -7.71
N ALA A 82 -5.98 -13.73 -7.43
CA ALA A 82 -4.71 -13.87 -6.72
C ALA A 82 -3.53 -13.27 -7.51
N MET A 83 -3.54 -13.39 -8.84
CA MET A 83 -2.51 -12.82 -9.71
C MET A 83 -2.57 -11.28 -9.73
N ILE A 84 -3.78 -10.71 -9.86
CA ILE A 84 -3.98 -9.25 -9.80
C ILE A 84 -3.55 -8.71 -8.44
N ASN A 85 -3.88 -9.41 -7.35
CA ASN A 85 -3.46 -9.03 -5.99
C ASN A 85 -1.95 -9.15 -5.78
N LYS A 86 -1.30 -10.15 -6.37
CA LYS A 86 0.17 -10.31 -6.31
C LYS A 86 0.90 -9.15 -7.01
N TYR A 87 0.28 -8.56 -8.04
CA TYR A 87 0.92 -7.59 -8.92
C TYR A 87 0.42 -6.15 -8.78
N SER A 88 -0.60 -5.91 -7.96
CA SER A 88 -1.16 -4.59 -7.62
C SER A 88 -0.08 -3.56 -7.26
N GLN A 89 0.81 -3.90 -6.32
CA GLN A 89 1.87 -3.03 -5.82
C GLN A 89 2.94 -2.78 -6.89
N SER A 90 3.27 -3.80 -7.67
CA SER A 90 4.22 -3.70 -8.78
C SER A 90 3.67 -2.85 -9.92
N PHE A 91 2.37 -2.95 -10.20
CA PHE A 91 1.69 -2.07 -11.15
C PHE A 91 1.72 -0.61 -10.68
N LEU A 92 1.38 -0.33 -9.42
CA LEU A 92 1.46 1.03 -8.87
C LEU A 92 2.89 1.59 -8.92
N LYS A 93 3.88 0.75 -8.63
CA LYS A 93 5.30 1.09 -8.76
C LYS A 93 5.69 1.38 -10.21
N ASP A 94 5.23 0.59 -11.17
CA ASP A 94 5.52 0.77 -12.59
C ASP A 94 4.81 2.01 -13.17
N VAL A 95 3.58 2.31 -12.72
CA VAL A 95 2.88 3.57 -13.06
C VAL A 95 3.58 4.79 -12.45
N ALA A 96 4.10 4.69 -11.23
CA ALA A 96 4.90 5.76 -10.60
C ALA A 96 6.31 5.88 -11.21
N SER A 97 6.83 4.79 -11.78
CA SER A 97 8.19 4.73 -12.32
C SER A 97 8.30 5.51 -13.62
N LYS A 98 9.28 6.42 -13.68
CA LYS A 98 9.70 7.07 -14.92
C LYS A 98 10.47 6.15 -15.87
N ASN A 99 10.87 4.97 -15.40
CA ASN A 99 11.70 4.01 -16.14
C ASN A 99 10.89 2.94 -16.88
N GLY A 100 9.55 3.05 -16.88
CA GLY A 100 8.65 2.09 -17.52
C GLY A 100 8.41 0.82 -16.71
N ALA A 101 7.56 -0.04 -17.24
CA ALA A 101 7.19 -1.32 -16.63
C ALA A 101 8.39 -2.29 -16.60
N THR A 102 8.60 -2.91 -15.42
CA THR A 102 9.76 -3.78 -15.15
C THR A 102 9.40 -5.25 -14.99
N MET A 103 8.11 -5.58 -15.05
CA MET A 103 7.61 -6.94 -14.83
C MET A 103 7.66 -7.80 -16.10
N ASP A 104 8.23 -9.01 -15.98
CA ASP A 104 8.11 -10.08 -16.98
C ASP A 104 6.83 -10.87 -16.72
N ILE A 105 5.72 -10.40 -17.29
CA ILE A 105 4.40 -11.04 -17.16
C ILE A 105 4.28 -12.27 -18.05
N ASN A 106 5.00 -12.31 -19.17
CA ASN A 106 4.90 -13.40 -20.13
C ASN A 106 5.28 -14.75 -19.49
N ALA A 107 6.36 -14.80 -18.72
CA ALA A 107 6.79 -16.03 -18.04
C ALA A 107 5.78 -16.53 -16.99
N GLU A 108 5.15 -15.62 -16.24
CA GLU A 108 4.18 -15.98 -15.19
C GLU A 108 2.82 -16.39 -15.79
N VAL A 109 2.38 -15.73 -16.86
CA VAL A 109 1.16 -16.13 -17.59
C VAL A 109 1.36 -17.47 -18.28
N ASP A 110 2.54 -17.73 -18.86
CA ASP A 110 2.89 -19.03 -19.43
C ASP A 110 2.81 -20.15 -18.38
N GLN A 111 3.35 -19.90 -17.18
CA GLN A 111 3.30 -20.83 -16.07
C GLN A 111 1.86 -21.06 -15.61
N PHE A 112 1.06 -20.00 -15.49
CA PHE A 112 -0.37 -20.08 -15.15
C PHE A 112 -1.16 -20.93 -16.16
N ILE A 113 -0.97 -20.71 -17.45
CA ILE A 113 -1.63 -21.49 -18.50
C ILE A 113 -1.19 -22.95 -18.43
N SER A 114 0.09 -23.21 -18.15
CA SER A 114 0.62 -24.57 -18.01
C SER A 114 0.05 -25.30 -16.80
N ASP A 115 -0.03 -24.63 -15.65
CA ASP A 115 -0.53 -25.23 -14.40
C ASP A 115 -2.04 -25.50 -14.46
N ASN A 116 -2.77 -24.71 -15.24
CA ASN A 116 -4.22 -24.82 -15.41
C ASN A 116 -4.66 -25.44 -16.74
N GLU A 117 -3.74 -26.01 -17.53
CA GLU A 117 -4.03 -26.56 -18.86
C GLU A 117 -5.20 -27.56 -18.82
N THR A 118 -5.26 -28.39 -17.78
CA THR A 118 -6.33 -29.40 -17.63
C THR A 118 -7.70 -28.77 -17.40
N GLU A 119 -7.79 -27.71 -16.59
CA GLU A 119 -9.06 -27.00 -16.32
C GLU A 119 -9.49 -26.15 -17.52
N ILE A 120 -8.54 -25.52 -18.20
CA ILE A 120 -8.79 -24.80 -19.46
C ILE A 120 -9.32 -25.77 -20.53
N LYS A 121 -8.75 -26.97 -20.63
CA LYS A 121 -9.24 -28.03 -21.54
C LYS A 121 -10.60 -28.59 -21.14
N ALA A 122 -10.87 -28.72 -19.85
CA ALA A 122 -12.15 -29.20 -19.34
C ALA A 122 -13.28 -28.18 -19.57
N SER A 123 -12.99 -26.90 -19.40
CA SER A 123 -13.95 -25.80 -19.57
C SER A 123 -14.36 -25.58 -21.03
N MET A 124 -13.49 -25.87 -22.00
CA MET A 124 -13.82 -25.88 -23.45
C MET A 124 -14.84 -26.95 -23.85
N GLY A 125 -15.25 -27.84 -22.94
CA GLY A 125 -16.28 -28.85 -23.18
C GLY A 125 -15.78 -30.08 -23.93
N ASN A 126 -16.47 -31.22 -23.76
CA ASN A 126 -16.05 -32.51 -24.31
C ASN A 126 -16.25 -32.64 -25.84
N ASN A 127 -16.98 -31.70 -26.44
CA ASN A 127 -17.32 -31.72 -27.86
C ASN A 127 -16.22 -31.11 -28.74
N VAL A 128 -15.31 -30.33 -28.15
CA VAL A 128 -14.17 -29.74 -28.87
C VAL A 128 -13.05 -30.80 -29.01
N PRO A 129 -12.52 -31.04 -30.22
CA PRO A 129 -11.43 -32.00 -30.42
C PRO A 129 -10.17 -31.63 -29.62
N GLU A 130 -9.45 -32.63 -29.12
CA GLU A 130 -8.27 -32.42 -28.27
C GLU A 130 -7.13 -31.72 -29.01
N GLU A 131 -7.04 -31.90 -30.34
CA GLU A 131 -6.09 -31.15 -31.17
C GLU A 131 -6.40 -29.64 -31.15
N VAL A 132 -7.68 -29.27 -31.25
CA VAL A 132 -8.13 -27.86 -31.22
C VAL A 132 -7.86 -27.25 -29.85
N LYS A 133 -8.17 -27.98 -28.76
CA LYS A 133 -7.89 -27.51 -27.40
C LYS A 133 -6.40 -27.26 -27.16
N SER A 134 -5.55 -28.16 -27.63
CA SER A 134 -4.10 -28.04 -27.50
C SER A 134 -3.54 -26.90 -28.36
N GLN A 135 -4.15 -26.65 -29.52
CA GLN A 135 -3.79 -25.56 -30.42
C GLN A 135 -4.16 -24.19 -29.83
N VAL A 136 -5.35 -24.07 -29.21
CA VAL A 136 -5.77 -22.88 -28.45
C VAL A 136 -4.77 -22.56 -27.34
N ILE A 137 -4.39 -23.55 -26.52
CA ILE A 137 -3.41 -23.34 -25.44
C ILE A 137 -2.05 -22.90 -25.99
N THR A 138 -1.60 -23.49 -27.10
CA THR A 138 -0.36 -23.10 -27.75
C THR A 138 -0.43 -21.65 -28.27
N GLU A 139 -1.55 -21.25 -28.86
CA GLU A 139 -1.74 -19.90 -29.38
C GLU A 139 -1.86 -18.85 -28.27
N MET A 140 -2.53 -19.15 -27.15
CA MET A 140 -2.58 -18.26 -25.98
C MET A 140 -1.18 -17.95 -25.43
N ARG A 141 -0.27 -18.93 -25.47
CA ARG A 141 1.12 -18.80 -25.00
C ARG A 141 2.04 -18.08 -25.98
N THR A 142 1.76 -18.17 -27.28
CA THR A 142 2.73 -17.75 -28.32
C THR A 142 2.31 -16.52 -29.12
N LYS A 143 1.02 -16.22 -29.20
CA LYS A 143 0.52 -15.04 -29.95
C LYS A 143 0.17 -13.85 -29.08
N ILE A 144 -0.13 -14.04 -27.79
CA ILE A 144 -0.50 -12.95 -26.89
C ILE A 144 0.78 -12.42 -26.24
N ASP A 145 1.09 -11.15 -26.51
CA ASP A 145 2.19 -10.45 -25.85
C ASP A 145 1.65 -9.73 -24.61
N PHE A 146 1.51 -10.46 -23.51
CA PHE A 146 0.96 -9.95 -22.25
C PHE A 146 1.84 -8.84 -21.66
N GLU A 147 3.15 -8.88 -21.88
CA GLU A 147 4.08 -7.83 -21.46
C GLU A 147 3.81 -6.52 -22.20
N LYS A 148 3.56 -6.56 -23.51
CA LYS A 148 3.16 -5.36 -24.27
C LYS A 148 1.84 -4.80 -23.78
N HIS A 149 0.83 -5.65 -23.57
CA HIS A 149 -0.47 -5.21 -23.03
C HIS A 149 -0.32 -4.54 -21.67
N TYR A 150 0.48 -5.12 -20.78
CA TYR A 150 0.76 -4.51 -19.48
C TYR A 150 1.43 -3.13 -19.61
N LYS A 151 2.42 -2.98 -20.50
CA LYS A 151 3.06 -1.69 -20.79
C LYS A 151 2.06 -0.66 -21.29
N ASP A 152 1.17 -1.06 -22.20
CA ASP A 152 0.15 -0.16 -22.76
C ASP A 152 -0.84 0.32 -21.68
N VAL A 153 -1.25 -0.56 -20.75
CA VAL A 153 -2.12 -0.19 -19.61
C VAL A 153 -1.41 0.74 -18.63
N VAL A 154 -0.13 0.49 -18.33
CA VAL A 154 0.70 1.37 -17.49
C VAL A 154 0.80 2.76 -18.12
N GLU A 155 1.15 2.86 -19.41
CA GLU A 155 1.25 4.13 -20.13
C GLU A 155 -0.08 4.88 -20.21
N TYR A 156 -1.17 4.17 -20.49
CA TYR A 156 -2.51 4.75 -20.54
C TYR A 156 -2.91 5.33 -19.18
N THR A 157 -2.63 4.60 -18.10
CA THR A 157 -2.89 5.05 -16.73
C THR A 157 -2.07 6.30 -16.42
N GLN A 158 -0.78 6.31 -16.73
CA GLN A 158 0.10 7.47 -16.55
C GLN A 158 -0.43 8.72 -17.28
N LYS A 159 -0.92 8.56 -18.52
CA LYS A 159 -1.48 9.67 -19.33
C LYS A 159 -2.80 10.22 -18.79
N LYS A 160 -3.56 9.41 -18.04
CA LYS A 160 -4.86 9.82 -17.46
C LYS A 160 -4.77 10.45 -16.09
N LEU A 161 -3.66 10.25 -15.37
CA LEU A 161 -3.46 10.84 -14.05
C LEU A 161 -3.14 12.34 -14.16
N SER A 162 -3.82 13.16 -13.35
CA SER A 162 -3.45 14.57 -13.17
C SER A 162 -2.13 14.70 -12.38
N PRO A 163 -1.44 15.85 -12.46
CA PRO A 163 -0.16 16.04 -11.76
C PRO A 163 -0.22 15.75 -10.26
N GLY A 164 -1.28 16.17 -9.57
CA GLY A 164 -1.45 15.91 -8.13
C GLY A 164 -1.70 14.43 -7.81
N GLN A 165 -2.26 13.66 -8.75
CA GLN A 165 -2.43 12.22 -8.59
C GLN A 165 -1.12 11.46 -8.85
N MET A 166 -0.31 11.95 -9.79
CA MET A 166 1.04 11.42 -10.02
C MET A 166 1.93 11.67 -8.79
N GLU A 167 1.86 12.84 -8.17
CA GLU A 167 2.59 13.16 -6.94
C GLU A 167 2.15 12.29 -5.75
N ALA A 168 0.85 12.03 -5.63
CA ALA A 168 0.33 11.09 -4.65
C ALA A 168 0.84 9.66 -4.89
N LEU A 169 0.88 9.23 -6.16
CA LEU A 169 1.40 7.91 -6.55
C LEU A 169 2.92 7.80 -6.32
N ASP A 170 3.69 8.85 -6.59
CA ASP A 170 5.11 8.94 -6.26
C ASP A 170 5.34 8.77 -4.75
N THR A 171 4.52 9.43 -3.94
CA THR A 171 4.57 9.30 -2.46
C THR A 171 4.26 7.86 -2.01
N VAL A 172 3.25 7.23 -2.63
CA VAL A 172 2.90 5.82 -2.39
C VAL A 172 4.06 4.90 -2.80
N ASN A 173 4.69 5.14 -3.94
CA ASN A 173 5.84 4.37 -4.41
C ASN A 173 7.06 4.52 -3.48
N GLU A 174 7.35 5.74 -3.00
CA GLU A 174 8.39 5.96 -1.99
C GLU A 174 8.13 5.18 -0.69
N LEU A 175 6.85 5.12 -0.25
CA LEU A 175 6.44 4.32 0.89
C LEU A 175 6.58 2.82 0.65
N ILE A 176 6.28 2.32 -0.55
CA ILE A 176 6.48 0.90 -0.91
C ILE A 176 7.97 0.56 -0.86
N VAL A 177 8.81 1.34 -1.55
CA VAL A 177 10.25 1.10 -1.66
C VAL A 177 10.96 1.18 -0.31
N ASN A 178 10.51 2.06 0.59
CA ASN A 178 11.13 2.29 1.90
C ASN A 178 10.27 1.81 3.07
N SER A 179 9.35 0.87 2.82
CA SER A 179 8.35 0.37 3.78
C SER A 179 8.97 -0.15 5.08
N GLU A 180 10.14 -0.79 5.00
CA GLU A 180 10.90 -1.25 6.18
C GLU A 180 11.81 -0.16 6.76
N SER A 181 12.42 0.65 5.90
CA SER A 181 13.43 1.65 6.28
C SER A 181 12.83 2.83 7.06
N TYR A 182 11.69 3.37 6.65
CA TYR A 182 11.12 4.56 7.32
C TYR A 182 10.71 4.31 8.78
N PRO A 183 9.95 3.23 9.11
CA PRO A 183 9.64 2.93 10.50
C PRO A 183 10.90 2.64 11.33
N MET A 184 11.91 2.01 10.73
CA MET A 184 13.17 1.70 11.43
C MET A 184 13.96 2.96 11.76
N ILE A 185 14.12 3.88 10.80
CA ILE A 185 14.81 5.17 11.00
C ILE A 185 14.06 6.01 12.05
N ALA A 186 12.73 6.06 11.97
CA ALA A 186 11.92 6.79 12.94
C ALA A 186 12.06 6.19 14.35
N ALA A 187 12.02 4.86 14.48
CA ALA A 187 12.24 4.18 15.77
C ALA A 187 13.64 4.45 16.35
N ALA A 188 14.68 4.40 15.51
CA ALA A 188 16.05 4.71 15.92
C ALA A 188 16.17 6.18 16.39
N THR A 189 15.52 7.10 15.69
CA THR A 189 15.49 8.54 16.02
C THR A 189 14.77 8.80 17.35
N ILE A 190 13.65 8.10 17.60
CA ILE A 190 12.95 8.13 18.89
C ILE A 190 13.88 7.66 20.00
N ALA A 191 14.50 6.49 19.85
CA ALA A 191 15.40 5.92 20.86
C ALA A 191 16.60 6.85 21.16
N ALA A 192 17.24 7.38 20.12
CA ALA A 192 18.36 8.32 20.27
C ALA A 192 17.92 9.61 20.98
N SER A 193 16.77 10.18 20.62
CA SER A 193 16.25 11.41 21.22
C SER A 193 15.92 11.22 22.70
N LEU A 194 15.30 10.08 23.06
CA LEU A 194 15.01 9.72 24.45
C LEU A 194 16.30 9.64 25.28
N VAL A 195 17.31 8.91 24.79
CA VAL A 195 18.61 8.77 25.48
C VAL A 195 19.29 10.12 25.66
N LEU A 196 19.32 10.96 24.62
CA LEU A 196 19.95 12.28 24.69
C LEU A 196 19.23 13.22 25.66
N ILE A 197 17.89 13.23 25.68
CA ILE A 197 17.11 14.03 26.64
C ILE A 197 17.43 13.60 28.08
N ILE A 198 17.47 12.28 28.32
CA ILE A 198 17.81 11.70 29.63
C ILE A 198 19.22 12.10 30.07
N LEU A 199 20.22 11.94 29.20
CA LEU A 199 21.63 12.23 29.52
C LEU A 199 21.85 13.73 29.79
N ILE A 200 21.28 14.62 28.97
CA ILE A 200 21.44 16.07 29.12
C ILE A 200 20.76 16.57 30.41
N ASN A 201 19.63 15.95 30.77
CA ASN A 201 18.83 16.32 31.92
C ASN A 201 18.97 15.35 33.10
N ILE A 202 20.07 14.59 33.18
CA ILE A 202 20.26 13.59 34.23
C ILE A 202 20.18 14.17 35.64
N LYS A 203 20.64 15.42 35.81
CA LYS A 203 20.56 16.18 37.07
C LYS A 203 19.20 16.86 37.30
N ASN A 204 18.39 16.98 36.25
CA ASN A 204 17.04 17.56 36.27
C ASN A 204 16.01 16.46 35.99
N ARG A 205 15.95 15.47 36.88
CA ARG A 205 14.92 14.41 36.86
C ARG A 205 14.83 13.66 35.54
N PHE A 206 15.99 13.39 34.95
CA PHE A 206 16.14 12.65 33.69
C PHE A 206 15.33 13.23 32.51
N GLY A 207 14.90 14.50 32.59
CA GLY A 207 14.11 15.14 31.55
C GLY A 207 12.72 14.53 31.32
N ILE A 208 12.18 13.79 32.29
CA ILE A 208 10.90 13.07 32.17
C ILE A 208 9.74 13.99 31.75
N GLY A 209 9.69 15.22 32.27
CA GLY A 209 8.65 16.19 31.90
C GLY A 209 8.73 16.65 30.43
N TYR A 210 9.94 16.75 29.88
CA TYR A 210 10.16 17.10 28.47
C TYR A 210 9.70 15.95 27.55
N ILE A 211 10.08 14.72 27.88
CA ILE A 211 9.61 13.51 27.18
C ILE A 211 8.09 13.41 27.24
N GLY A 212 7.51 13.62 28.43
CA GLY A 212 6.07 13.58 28.63
C GLY A 212 5.33 14.61 27.76
N THR A 213 5.83 15.85 27.71
CA THR A 213 5.25 16.93 26.90
C THR A 213 5.32 16.61 25.40
N ALA A 214 6.48 16.14 24.93
CA ALA A 214 6.66 15.72 23.53
C ALA A 214 5.71 14.58 23.14
N LEU A 215 5.52 13.59 24.01
CA LEU A 215 4.59 12.48 23.76
C LEU A 215 3.12 12.92 23.78
N VAL A 216 2.72 13.86 24.65
CA VAL A 216 1.36 14.44 24.63
C VAL A 216 1.11 15.16 23.30
N ILE A 217 2.05 16.01 22.86
CA ILE A 217 1.91 16.74 21.59
C ILE A 217 1.85 15.76 20.40
N SER A 218 2.69 14.73 20.41
CA SER A 218 2.65 13.65 19.41
C SER A 218 1.31 12.94 19.41
N GLY A 219 0.77 12.63 20.59
CA GLY A 219 -0.52 11.98 20.76
C GLY A 219 -1.68 12.80 20.21
N ILE A 220 -1.72 14.10 20.53
CA ILE A 220 -2.71 15.05 19.98
C ILE A 220 -2.59 15.14 18.47
N THR A 221 -1.36 15.20 17.94
CA THR A 221 -1.12 15.31 16.49
C THR A 221 -1.59 14.05 15.76
N CYS A 222 -1.24 12.85 16.23
CA CYS A 222 -1.68 11.59 15.63
C CYS A 222 -3.22 11.43 15.71
N PHE A 223 -3.83 11.83 16.82
CA PHE A 223 -5.28 11.83 16.96
C PHE A 223 -5.94 12.81 15.99
N GLY A 224 -5.43 14.03 15.87
CA GLY A 224 -5.92 15.03 14.91
C GLY A 224 -5.79 14.55 13.47
N LEU A 225 -4.66 13.95 13.10
CA LEU A 225 -4.46 13.33 11.79
C LEU A 225 -5.50 12.23 11.52
N SER A 226 -5.85 11.40 12.51
CA SER A 226 -6.87 10.36 12.33
C SER A 226 -8.27 10.90 12.01
N LEU A 227 -8.56 12.15 12.37
CA LEU A 227 -9.84 12.81 12.08
C LEU A 227 -9.86 13.50 10.72
N ILE A 228 -8.71 14.03 10.28
CA ILE A 228 -8.61 14.84 9.06
C ILE A 228 -8.27 13.96 7.84
N MET A 229 -7.48 12.91 8.03
CA MET A 229 -7.03 12.03 6.96
C MET A 229 -8.16 11.39 6.14
N PRO A 230 -9.29 10.93 6.72
CA PRO A 230 -10.40 10.41 5.93
C PRO A 230 -10.90 11.41 4.89
N SER A 231 -11.15 12.66 5.27
CA SER A 231 -11.63 13.70 4.36
C SER A 231 -10.58 14.11 3.32
N PHE A 232 -9.30 14.10 3.69
CA PHE A 232 -8.21 14.41 2.77
C PHE A 232 -8.04 13.31 1.72
N VAL A 233 -8.08 12.06 2.17
CA VAL A 233 -8.00 10.88 1.32
C VAL A 233 -9.21 10.83 0.40
N GLU A 234 -10.43 10.93 0.91
CA GLU A 234 -11.65 10.97 0.09
C GLU A 234 -11.58 12.09 -0.96
N SER A 235 -11.19 13.31 -0.58
CA SER A 235 -11.06 14.43 -1.54
C SER A 235 -9.97 14.21 -2.60
N SER A 236 -8.89 13.50 -2.25
CA SER A 236 -7.78 13.20 -3.16
C SER A 236 -8.08 12.00 -4.07
N LEU A 237 -8.87 11.04 -3.58
CA LEU A 237 -9.22 9.80 -4.26
C LEU A 237 -10.49 9.90 -5.11
N VAL A 238 -11.44 10.79 -4.78
CA VAL A 238 -12.69 11.04 -5.56
C VAL A 238 -12.44 11.44 -7.03
N ARG A 239 -11.19 11.72 -7.41
CA ARG A 239 -10.80 12.06 -8.80
C ARG A 239 -10.00 10.97 -9.50
N ILE A 240 -9.58 9.93 -8.79
CA ILE A 240 -8.90 8.80 -9.41
C ILE A 240 -9.99 7.93 -10.07
N PRO A 241 -9.82 7.44 -11.30
CA PRO A 241 -10.81 6.59 -11.98
C PRO A 241 -11.03 5.23 -11.29
N PHE A 242 -10.53 5.06 -10.06
CA PHE A 242 -10.61 3.84 -9.31
C PHE A 242 -11.40 4.05 -8.01
N GLU A 243 -12.53 3.35 -7.85
CA GLU A 243 -13.27 3.32 -6.57
C GLU A 243 -12.41 2.68 -5.48
N ILE A 244 -12.02 3.49 -4.50
CA ILE A 244 -11.27 3.04 -3.33
C ILE A 244 -12.26 2.93 -2.18
N ASP A 245 -12.41 1.72 -1.63
CA ASP A 245 -13.18 1.51 -0.40
C ASP A 245 -12.41 2.11 0.79
N ALA A 246 -12.73 3.37 1.11
CA ALA A 246 -12.13 4.10 2.21
C ALA A 246 -12.33 3.43 3.58
N SER A 247 -13.27 2.47 3.70
CA SER A 247 -13.48 1.71 4.94
C SER A 247 -12.34 0.72 5.23
N GLN A 248 -11.56 0.32 4.22
CA GLN A 248 -10.41 -0.57 4.37
C GLN A 248 -9.16 0.15 4.89
N ILE A 249 -9.16 1.50 4.89
CA ILE A 249 -8.00 2.28 5.34
C ILE A 249 -7.93 2.26 6.87
N PRO A 250 -6.80 1.86 7.48
CA PRO A 250 -6.69 1.61 8.92
C PRO A 250 -6.52 2.90 9.75
N TYR A 251 -7.41 3.88 9.61
CA TYR A 251 -7.36 5.16 10.35
C TYR A 251 -7.35 4.98 11.88
N ALA A 252 -7.95 3.88 12.36
CA ALA A 252 -7.91 3.50 13.77
C ALA A 252 -6.47 3.30 14.30
N MET A 253 -5.50 2.96 13.45
CA MET A 253 -4.09 2.84 13.85
C MET A 253 -3.51 4.18 14.31
N LEU A 254 -3.75 5.26 13.56
CA LEU A 254 -3.30 6.61 13.95
C LEU A 254 -3.92 7.05 15.27
N LYS A 255 -5.21 6.75 15.45
CA LYS A 255 -5.95 7.00 16.70
C LYS A 255 -5.34 6.22 17.88
N ASN A 256 -5.00 4.95 17.69
CA ASN A 256 -4.36 4.11 18.71
C ASN A 256 -2.98 4.63 19.11
N TYR A 257 -2.14 5.02 18.15
CA TYR A 257 -0.87 5.69 18.45
C TYR A 257 -1.09 7.00 19.20
N GLY A 258 -2.12 7.77 18.83
CA GLY A 258 -2.56 8.96 19.54
C GLY A 258 -2.80 8.70 21.03
N TYR A 259 -3.57 7.66 21.35
CA TYR A 259 -3.85 7.26 22.73
C TYR A 259 -2.63 6.73 23.48
N ILE A 260 -1.78 5.94 22.83
CA ILE A 260 -0.56 5.39 23.45
C ILE A 260 0.39 6.53 23.82
N TYR A 261 0.72 7.41 22.87
CA TYR A 261 1.62 8.53 23.11
C TYR A 261 1.03 9.52 24.12
N GLY A 262 -0.25 9.88 23.98
CA GLY A 262 -0.93 10.78 24.90
C GLY A 262 -0.99 10.21 26.32
N GLY A 263 -1.35 8.93 26.47
CA GLY A 263 -1.46 8.25 27.77
C GLY A 263 -0.12 8.16 28.49
N ILE A 264 0.92 7.67 27.82
CA ILE A 264 2.28 7.60 28.38
C ILE A 264 2.77 9.03 28.71
N GLY A 265 2.57 9.97 27.79
CA GLY A 265 2.99 11.37 27.98
C GLY A 265 2.37 12.01 29.21
N LEU A 266 1.05 11.86 29.41
CA LEU A 266 0.34 12.38 30.58
C LEU A 266 0.88 11.78 31.88
N VAL A 267 1.11 10.47 31.93
CA VAL A 267 1.70 9.80 33.11
C VAL A 267 3.08 10.39 33.43
N LEU A 268 3.95 10.58 32.44
CA LEU A 268 5.28 11.16 32.65
C LEU A 268 5.21 12.63 33.11
N VAL A 269 4.29 13.44 32.58
CA VAL A 269 4.08 14.83 33.04
C VAL A 269 3.60 14.86 34.50
N ILE A 270 2.67 13.98 34.87
CA ILE A 270 2.18 13.86 36.26
C ILE A 270 3.33 13.45 37.18
N ILE A 271 4.10 12.42 36.84
CA ILE A 271 5.26 11.97 37.62
C ILE A 271 6.25 13.12 37.81
N SER A 272 6.58 13.84 36.74
CA SER A 272 7.49 14.99 36.79
C SER A 272 6.98 16.10 37.73
N SER A 273 5.66 16.35 37.71
CA SER A 273 4.99 17.34 38.55
C SER A 273 4.96 16.91 40.03
N VAL A 274 4.72 15.63 40.32
CA VAL A 274 4.75 15.09 41.68
C VAL A 274 6.17 15.16 42.25
N MET A 275 7.16 14.72 41.49
CA MET A 275 8.58 14.84 41.87
C MET A 275 9.00 16.30 42.10
N SER A 276 8.36 17.26 41.43
CA SER A 276 8.60 18.69 41.67
C SER A 276 8.12 19.20 43.01
N ARG A 277 7.08 18.58 43.57
CA ARG A 277 6.48 19.01 44.83
C ARG A 277 7.23 18.47 46.03
N TYR A 278 7.79 17.26 45.94
CA TYR A 278 8.53 16.65 47.05
C TYR A 278 9.88 17.31 47.32
N GLU A 279 10.63 17.74 46.29
CA GLU A 279 11.92 18.45 46.49
C GLU A 279 11.77 19.84 47.15
N VAL A 280 10.58 20.46 47.08
CA VAL A 280 10.31 21.76 47.74
C VAL A 280 10.03 21.59 49.24
N VAL A 281 9.71 20.36 49.67
CA VAL A 281 9.44 20.04 51.09
C VAL A 281 10.73 19.66 51.84
N ASP A 282 11.75 19.20 51.12
CA ASP A 282 13.04 18.75 51.67
C ASP A 282 14.18 19.79 51.58
N ALA A 283 13.90 21.01 51.10
CA ALA A 283 14.86 22.12 50.96
C ALA A 283 14.52 23.29 51.90
#